data_AF-A0A199XQ80-F1
#
_entry.id   AF-A0A199XQ80-F1
#
_cell.length_a   1.000
_cell.length_b   1.000
_cell.length_c   1.000
_cell.angle_alpha   90.00
_cell.angle_beta   90.00
_cell.angle_gamma   90.00
#
_symmetry.space_group_name_H-M   'P 1'
#
loop_
_entity.id
_entity.type
_entity.pdbx_description
1 polymer ?
#
loop_
_entity_poly.entity_id
_entity_poly.type
_entity_poly.pdbx_seq_one_letter_code
_entity_poly.pdbx_strand_id
1 'polypeptide(L)'
;MEKRIVYTPSFENYLIDLITILFFEEYFSYIENAEKYVIALRDEIEKYIDVRQHYKTPKFLSQYGSYFIVVSLNNKTSWYVFFDQRDQRYLVQYITNNHMEEANSLTLS
;
A
#
# COMPACT_ATOMS: atom_id res chain seq x y z
N MET A 1 9.18 -17.12 14.49
CA MET A 1 10.13 -16.19 13.86
C MET A 1 9.51 -14.80 13.91
N GLU A 2 10.31 -13.76 13.78
CA GLU A 2 9.81 -12.39 13.68
C GLU A 2 9.51 -12.08 12.21
N LYS A 3 8.42 -11.36 11.92
CA LYS A 3 8.10 -10.98 10.54
C LYS A 3 9.16 -10.03 9.99
N ARG A 4 9.51 -10.19 8.72
CA ARG A 4 10.44 -9.32 8.01
C ARG A 4 9.74 -8.74 6.80
N ILE A 5 9.73 -7.41 6.71
CA ILE A 5 9.13 -6.67 5.61
C ILE A 5 10.25 -5.97 4.88
N VAL A 6 10.26 -6.09 3.55
CA VAL A 6 11.22 -5.42 2.66
C VAL A 6 10.42 -4.69 1.59
N TYR A 7 10.77 -3.44 1.33
CA TYR A 7 10.16 -2.63 0.31
C TYR A 7 11.07 -2.54 -0.92
N THR A 8 10.48 -2.61 -2.11
CA THR A 8 11.22 -2.32 -3.34
C THR A 8 11.56 -0.82 -3.43
N PRO A 9 12.64 -0.45 -4.16
CA PRO A 9 12.95 0.97 -4.40
C PRO A 9 11.80 1.73 -5.07
N SER A 10 11.07 1.09 -5.99
CA SER A 10 9.91 1.70 -6.66
C SER A 10 8.78 2.03 -5.67
N PHE A 11 8.53 1.14 -4.70
CA PHE A 11 7.54 1.39 -3.66
C PHE A 11 7.95 2.55 -2.74
N GLU A 12 9.21 2.56 -2.28
CA GLU A 12 9.71 3.64 -1.41
C GLU A 12 9.70 4.99 -2.14
N ASN A 13 10.12 5.02 -3.40
CA ASN A 13 10.05 6.24 -4.23
C ASN A 13 8.61 6.73 -4.39
N TYR A 14 7.66 5.81 -4.64
CA TYR A 14 6.26 6.18 -4.74
C TYR A 14 5.72 6.78 -3.42
N LEU A 15 6.09 6.25 -2.25
CA LEU A 15 5.67 6.84 -0.98
C LEU A 15 6.22 8.26 -0.78
N ILE A 16 7.45 8.53 -1.26
CA ILE A 16 8.03 9.88 -1.24
C ILE A 16 7.26 10.80 -2.21
N ASP A 17 7.00 10.34 -3.43
CA ASP A 17 6.23 11.09 -4.43
C ASP A 17 4.80 11.36 -3.93
N LEU A 18 4.20 10.42 -3.21
CA LEU A 18 2.87 10.55 -2.63
C LEU A 18 2.78 11.71 -1.64
N ILE A 19 3.83 12.00 -0.87
CA ILE A 19 3.86 13.19 0.03
C ILE A 19 3.67 14.46 -0.81
N THR A 20 4.38 14.53 -1.92
CA THR A 20 4.37 15.67 -2.84
C THR A 20 3.01 15.79 -3.53
N ILE A 21 2.46 14.68 -4.02
CA ILE A 21 1.11 14.62 -4.62
C ILE A 21 0.05 15.11 -3.62
N LEU A 22 0.05 14.56 -2.40
CA LEU A 22 -0.95 14.90 -1.39
C LEU A 22 -0.90 16.38 -0.98
N PHE A 23 0.28 16.99 -1.00
CA PHE A 23 0.44 18.41 -0.71
C PHE A 23 -0.02 19.29 -1.88
N PHE A 24 0.48 19.05 -3.09
CA PHE A 24 0.19 19.90 -4.25
C PHE A 24 -1.24 19.76 -4.77
N GLU A 25 -1.87 18.59 -4.60
CA GLU A 25 -3.28 18.37 -4.90
C GLU A 25 -4.22 18.84 -3.76
N GLU A 26 -3.70 19.62 -2.80
CA GLU A 26 -4.43 20.25 -1.70
C GLU A 26 -5.19 19.28 -0.77
N TYR A 27 -4.84 17.98 -0.75
CA TYR A 27 -5.36 17.04 0.26
C TYR A 27 -4.91 17.42 1.68
N PHE A 28 -3.72 18.01 1.79
CA PHE A 28 -3.22 18.62 3.03
C PHE A 28 -2.68 20.02 2.76
N SER A 29 -3.10 20.99 3.58
CA SER A 29 -2.61 22.38 3.50
C SER A 29 -1.17 22.58 3.96
N TYR A 30 -0.55 21.55 4.57
CA TYR A 30 0.80 21.58 5.12
C TYR A 30 1.53 20.30 4.77
N ILE A 31 2.77 20.40 4.29
CA ILE A 31 3.56 19.25 3.84
C ILE A 31 3.81 18.25 4.97
N GLU A 32 3.98 18.74 6.21
CA GLU A 32 4.20 17.91 7.39
C GLU A 32 3.00 17.00 7.69
N ASN A 33 1.78 17.40 7.29
CA ASN A 33 0.61 16.55 7.44
C ASN A 33 0.56 15.45 6.37
N ALA A 34 1.05 15.73 5.15
CA ALA A 34 1.21 14.72 4.11
C ALA A 34 2.29 13.69 4.50
N GLU A 35 3.42 14.14 5.07
CA GLU A 35 4.46 13.27 5.62
C GLU A 35 3.91 12.35 6.72
N LYS A 36 3.19 12.91 7.71
CA LYS A 36 2.55 12.13 8.78
C LYS A 36 1.56 11.11 8.23
N TYR A 37 0.81 11.46 7.19
CA TYR A 37 -0.11 10.54 6.55
C TYR A 37 0.62 9.34 5.93
N VAL A 38 1.71 9.58 5.20
CA VAL A 38 2.50 8.50 4.57
C VAL A 38 3.19 7.63 5.62
N ILE A 39 3.71 8.21 6.70
CA ILE A 39 4.26 7.45 7.84
C ILE A 39 3.19 6.54 8.44
N ALA A 40 1.99 7.08 8.74
CA ALA A 40 0.90 6.29 9.29
C ALA A 40 0.44 5.18 8.32
N LEU A 41 0.47 5.43 7.01
CA LEU A 41 0.13 4.43 6.00
C LEU A 41 1.10 3.26 6.04
N ARG A 42 2.40 3.56 6.13
CA ARG A 42 3.45 2.55 6.30
C ARG A 42 3.24 1.77 7.61
N ASP A 43 2.94 2.44 8.71
CA ASP A 43 2.68 1.78 10.00
C ASP A 43 1.49 0.82 9.91
N GLU A 44 0.41 1.19 9.22
CA GLU A 44 -0.74 0.31 8.98
C GLU A 44 -0.36 -0.92 8.14
N ILE A 45 0.48 -0.75 7.11
CA ILE A 45 1.01 -1.87 6.32
C ILE A 45 1.81 -2.81 7.21
N GLU A 46 2.78 -2.27 7.96
CA GLU A 46 3.65 -3.06 8.82
C GLU A 46 2.86 -3.81 9.89
N LYS A 47 1.85 -3.15 10.48
CA LYS A 47 0.98 -3.73 11.49
C LYS A 47 0.11 -4.87 10.96
N TYR A 48 -0.39 -4.76 9.74
CA TYR A 48 -1.47 -5.63 9.25
C TYR A 48 -1.08 -6.61 8.14
N ILE A 49 0.11 -6.51 7.55
CA ILE A 49 0.50 -7.37 6.42
C ILE A 49 0.50 -8.86 6.74
N ASP A 50 0.69 -9.26 7.99
CA ASP A 50 0.65 -10.67 8.42
C ASP A 50 -0.65 -11.07 9.14
N VAL A 51 -1.56 -10.12 9.35
CA VAL A 51 -2.79 -10.30 10.15
C VAL A 51 -4.05 -10.22 9.30
N ARG A 52 -4.09 -9.33 8.31
CA ARG A 52 -5.25 -9.19 7.42
C ARG A 52 -5.29 -10.31 6.39
N GLN A 53 -6.49 -10.54 5.85
CA GLN A 53 -6.69 -11.46 4.73
C GLN A 53 -5.82 -11.07 3.53
N HIS A 54 -5.12 -12.05 2.98
CA HIS A 54 -4.37 -11.92 1.74
C HIS A 54 -5.26 -12.29 0.57
N TYR A 55 -5.54 -11.31 -0.27
CA TYR A 55 -6.27 -11.51 -1.52
C TYR A 55 -5.29 -11.90 -2.60
N LYS A 56 -5.68 -12.82 -3.49
CA LYS A 56 -4.85 -13.17 -4.65
C LYS A 56 -4.88 -12.03 -5.65
N THR A 57 -3.70 -11.64 -6.12
CA THR A 57 -3.59 -10.62 -7.16
C THR A 57 -4.15 -11.13 -8.49
N PRO A 58 -5.03 -10.37 -9.16
CA PRO A 58 -5.49 -10.72 -10.51
C PRO A 58 -4.34 -10.80 -11.51
N LYS A 59 -4.51 -11.63 -12.55
CA LYS A 59 -3.45 -11.92 -13.54
C LYS A 59 -2.88 -10.66 -14.22
N PHE A 60 -3.68 -9.63 -14.45
CA PHE A 60 -3.22 -8.39 -15.09
C PHE A 60 -2.37 -7.50 -14.17
N LEU A 61 -2.39 -7.73 -12.85
CA LEU A 61 -1.57 -7.04 -11.85
C LEU A 61 -0.51 -7.94 -11.22
N SER A 62 -0.35 -9.19 -11.68
CA SER A 62 0.53 -10.16 -11.03
C SER A 62 2.00 -9.75 -11.02
N GLN A 63 2.41 -8.79 -11.86
CA GLN A 63 3.74 -8.19 -11.83
C GLN A 63 4.04 -7.42 -10.54
N TYR A 64 3.01 -7.03 -9.78
CA TYR A 64 3.13 -6.29 -8.53
C TYR A 64 3.17 -7.17 -7.28
N GLY A 65 3.06 -8.49 -7.45
CA GLY A 65 3.10 -9.47 -6.38
C GLY A 65 1.94 -10.47 -6.45
N SER A 66 2.14 -11.62 -5.82
CA SER A 66 1.17 -12.72 -5.81
C SER A 66 -0.08 -12.42 -4.98
N TYR A 67 0.05 -11.53 -3.98
CA TYR A 67 -1.01 -11.17 -3.06
C TYR A 67 -1.13 -9.66 -2.87
N PHE A 68 -2.28 -9.23 -2.36
CA PHE A 68 -2.45 -7.91 -1.80
C PHE A 68 -3.27 -7.93 -0.50
N ILE A 69 -3.07 -6.91 0.32
CA ILE A 69 -3.93 -6.56 1.47
C ILE A 69 -4.62 -5.23 1.20
N VAL A 70 -5.70 -4.98 1.92
CA VAL A 70 -6.35 -3.67 1.96
C VAL A 70 -6.09 -3.04 3.32
N VAL A 71 -5.56 -1.81 3.34
CA VAL A 71 -5.37 -0.98 4.55
C VAL A 71 -6.04 0.38 4.36
N SER A 72 -6.46 1.01 5.44
CA SER A 72 -7.16 2.30 5.37
C SER A 72 -6.82 3.13 6.61
N LEU A 73 -6.42 4.38 6.42
CA LEU A 73 -6.23 5.36 7.51
C LEU A 73 -7.51 6.11 7.87
N ASN A 74 -8.50 6.06 6.99
CA ASN A 74 -9.79 6.69 7.14
C ASN A 74 -10.85 5.94 6.33
N ASN A 75 -12.09 6.41 6.38
CA ASN A 75 -13.24 5.73 5.80
C ASN A 75 -13.40 6.01 4.29
N LYS A 76 -12.59 6.90 3.71
CA LYS A 76 -12.71 7.38 2.32
C LYS A 76 -11.74 6.71 1.37
N THR A 77 -10.53 6.41 1.84
CA THR A 77 -9.45 5.86 1.01
C THR A 77 -9.04 4.49 1.52
N SER A 78 -9.18 3.50 0.64
CA SER A 78 -8.65 2.16 0.81
C SER A 78 -7.42 2.01 -0.07
N TRP A 79 -6.32 1.60 0.55
CA TRP A 79 -5.05 1.34 -0.10
C TRP A 79 -4.88 -0.17 -0.30
N TYR A 80 -4.56 -0.56 -1.52
CA TYR A 80 -4.28 -1.92 -1.93
C TYR A 80 -2.78 -2.09 -2.05
N VAL A 81 -2.21 -2.94 -1.22
CA VAL A 81 -0.76 -3.08 -1.06
C VAL A 81 -0.35 -4.46 -1.52
N PHE A 82 0.42 -4.52 -2.60
CA PHE A 82 0.79 -5.76 -3.27
C PHE A 82 2.17 -6.23 -2.83
N PHE A 83 2.27 -7.54 -2.62
CA PHE A 83 3.49 -8.16 -2.12
C PHE A 83 3.60 -9.62 -2.55
N ASP A 84 4.83 -10.11 -2.51
CA ASP A 84 5.12 -11.53 -2.46
C ASP A 84 5.45 -11.95 -1.02
N GLN A 85 5.10 -13.19 -0.67
CA GLN A 85 5.35 -13.74 0.65
C GLN A 85 6.07 -15.08 0.55
N ARG A 86 7.06 -15.27 1.42
CA ARG A 86 7.67 -16.58 1.72
C ARG A 86 7.89 -16.73 3.21
N ASP A 87 7.14 -17.62 3.84
CA ASP A 87 7.07 -17.77 5.29
C ASP A 87 6.61 -16.44 5.95
N GLN A 88 7.34 -15.91 6.92
CA GLN A 88 7.09 -14.60 7.54
C GLN A 88 7.90 -13.46 6.89
N ARG A 89 8.29 -13.62 5.62
CA ARG A 89 9.01 -12.59 4.85
C ARG A 89 8.11 -12.05 3.76
N TYR A 90 8.00 -10.73 3.71
CA TYR A 90 7.13 -10.01 2.79
C TYR A 90 7.97 -9.05 1.94
N LEU A 91 7.83 -9.15 0.61
CA LEU A 91 8.40 -8.21 -0.34
C LEU A 91 7.28 -7.34 -0.88
N VAL A 92 7.19 -6.10 -0.42
CA VAL A 92 6.17 -5.13 -0.83
C VAL A 92 6.68 -4.38 -2.06
N GLN A 93 5.89 -4.42 -3.13
CA GLN A 93 6.34 -4.01 -4.46
C GLN A 93 5.53 -2.84 -5.02
N TYR A 94 4.26 -2.74 -4.63
CA TYR A 94 3.35 -1.76 -5.22
C TYR A 94 2.22 -1.39 -4.28
N ILE A 95 1.66 -0.20 -4.49
CA ILE A 95 0.52 0.30 -3.76
C ILE A 95 -0.32 1.18 -4.67
N THR A 96 -1.64 1.05 -4.55
CA THR A 96 -2.64 1.87 -5.25
C THR A 96 -3.82 2.11 -4.32
N ASN A 97 -4.81 2.91 -4.73
CA ASN A 97 -6.00 3.16 -3.92
C ASN A 97 -7.28 3.12 -4.75
N ASN A 98 -8.42 3.12 -4.07
CA ASN A 98 -9.76 3.03 -4.66
C ASN A 98 -10.17 4.22 -5.55
N HIS A 99 -9.33 5.25 -5.69
CA HIS A 99 -9.54 6.36 -6.64
C HIS A 99 -8.80 6.12 -7.97
N MET A 100 -7.99 5.06 -8.08
CA MET A 100 -7.26 4.68 -9.29
C MET A 100 -8.06 3.66 -10.12
N GLU A 101 -8.03 3.77 -11.45
CA GLU A 101 -8.84 2.93 -12.33
C GLU A 101 -8.55 1.43 -12.20
N GLU A 102 -7.28 1.08 -12.04
CA GLU A 102 -6.79 -0.29 -11.82
C GLU A 102 -7.39 -0.96 -10.57
N ALA A 103 -7.73 -0.19 -9.53
CA ALA A 103 -8.34 -0.71 -8.31
C ALA A 103 -9.78 -1.18 -8.53
N ASN A 104 -10.47 -0.65 -9.55
CA ASN A 104 -11.85 -1.05 -9.88
C ASN A 104 -11.95 -2.52 -10.29
N SER A 105 -10.85 -3.12 -10.74
CA SER A 105 -10.78 -4.51 -11.18
C SER A 105 -10.35 -5.46 -10.04
N LEU A 106 -10.10 -4.96 -8.83
CA LEU A 106 -9.75 -5.77 -7.68
C LEU A 106 -11.02 -6.37 -7.04
N THR A 107 -11.05 -7.69 -6.95
CA THR A 107 -12.15 -8.43 -6.32
C THR A 107 -11.75 -8.82 -4.89
N LEU A 108 -12.62 -8.56 -3.91
CA LEU A 108 -12.42 -8.86 -2.48
C LEU A 108 -13.19 -10.12 -2.01
N SER A 109 -13.57 -10.99 -2.96
CA SER A 109 -14.36 -12.20 -2.70
C SER A 109 -13.50 -13.41 -2.33
#